data_AF-A0A1G2U8J0-F1
#
_entry.id   AF-A0A1G2U8J0-F1
#
_cell.length_a   1.000
_cell.length_b   1.000
_cell.length_c   1.000
_cell.angle_alpha   90.00
_cell.angle_beta   90.00
_cell.angle_gamma   90.00
#
_symmetry.space_group_name_H-M   'P 1'
#
loop_
_entity.id
_entity.type
_entity.pdbx_description
1 polymer ?
#
loop_
_entity_poly.entity_id
_entity_poly.type
_entity_poly.pdbx_seq_one_letter_code
_entity_poly.pdbx_strand_id
1 'polypeptide(L)'
;MAKKQTLTPERVEAIFVDCLFRKSERTDKRVTARGITTAAGFHPGRLKKHSAEIAEMLAELPDGFRNSPTGASFLEACMDKHGNQWTGLHQRMEQLFLLGVATKKAKILKAQALRRFLNGSMPNCVVIGK
;
A
#
# COMPACT_ATOMS: atom_id res chain seq x y z
N MET A 1 -9.71 27.18 3.81
CA MET A 1 -9.21 26.20 4.80
C MET A 1 -8.37 25.19 4.05
N ALA A 2 -7.08 25.04 4.37
CA ALA A 2 -6.25 24.02 3.75
C ALA A 2 -6.76 22.62 4.16
N LYS A 3 -7.10 21.78 3.18
CA LYS A 3 -7.56 20.42 3.43
C LYS A 3 -6.39 19.65 4.06
N LYS A 4 -6.58 19.11 5.27
CA LYS A 4 -5.56 18.28 5.93
C LYS A 4 -5.18 17.13 4.99
N GLN A 5 -3.90 17.02 4.64
CA GLN A 5 -3.42 16.02 3.70
C GLN A 5 -3.59 14.63 4.34
N THR A 6 -4.46 13.80 3.76
CA THR A 6 -4.81 12.49 4.33
C THR A 6 -3.67 11.48 4.18
N LEU A 7 -2.92 11.58 3.08
CA LEU A 7 -1.78 10.73 2.76
C LEU A 7 -0.47 11.48 3.03
N THR A 8 0.25 11.07 4.09
CA THR A 8 1.60 11.57 4.40
C THR A 8 2.51 10.40 4.78
N PRO A 9 3.84 10.54 4.68
CA PRO A 9 4.78 9.48 5.03
C PRO A 9 4.65 9.04 6.49
N GLU A 10 4.53 10.00 7.41
CA GLU A 10 4.51 9.76 8.86
C GLU A 10 3.23 9.00 9.25
N ARG A 11 2.11 9.33 8.59
CA ARG A 11 0.84 8.64 8.84
C ARG A 11 0.88 7.19 8.35
N VAL A 12 1.41 6.96 7.15
CA VAL A 12 1.59 5.61 6.61
C VAL A 12 2.50 4.79 7.54
N GLU A 13 3.59 5.38 8.02
CA GLU A 13 4.48 4.72 9.01
C GLU A 13 3.74 4.30 10.27
N ALA A 14 3.05 5.26 10.90
CA ALA A 14 2.41 5.07 12.19
C ALA A 14 1.37 3.95 12.11
N ILE A 15 0.54 3.96 11.06
CA ILE A 15 -0.47 2.92 10.82
C ILE A 15 0.20 1.58 10.50
N PHE A 16 1.26 1.58 9.68
CA PHE A 16 1.99 0.36 9.34
C PHE A 16 2.54 -0.32 10.59
N VAL A 17 3.28 0.43 11.42
CA VAL A 17 3.89 -0.07 12.66
C VAL A 17 2.84 -0.50 13.66
N ASP A 18 1.76 0.27 13.86
CA ASP A 18 0.68 -0.15 14.76
C ASP A 18 0.03 -1.45 14.31
N CYS A 19 -0.13 -1.66 12.99
CA CYS A 19 -0.70 -2.90 12.46
C CYS A 19 0.23 -4.12 12.62
N LEU A 20 1.53 -3.96 12.89
CA LEU A 20 2.45 -5.09 13.12
C LEU A 20 2.23 -5.72 14.49
N PHE A 21 2.69 -6.96 14.65
CA PHE A 21 2.78 -7.60 15.97
C PHE A 21 3.89 -6.96 16.82
N ARG A 22 3.66 -6.94 18.13
CA ARG A 22 4.68 -6.57 19.13
C ARG A 22 5.49 -7.83 19.50
N LYS A 23 6.71 -7.63 19.99
CA LYS A 23 7.71 -8.70 20.25
C LYS A 23 7.19 -9.83 21.15
N SER A 24 6.24 -9.56 22.05
CA SER A 24 5.69 -10.52 23.02
C SER A 24 4.34 -11.13 22.60
N GLU A 25 3.79 -10.78 21.43
CA GLU A 25 2.47 -11.25 21.00
C GLU A 25 2.55 -12.59 20.24
N ARG A 26 1.54 -13.43 20.42
CA ARG A 26 1.38 -14.65 19.60
C ARG A 26 0.98 -14.27 18.17
N THR A 27 1.68 -14.83 17.18
CA THR A 27 1.53 -14.44 15.75
C THR A 27 0.71 -15.43 14.92
N ASP A 28 0.06 -16.39 15.59
CA ASP A 28 -0.61 -17.56 14.98
C ASP A 28 -1.75 -17.17 14.02
N LYS A 29 -2.40 -16.01 14.26
CA LYS A 29 -3.51 -15.48 13.45
C LYS A 29 -3.10 -14.31 12.55
N ARG A 30 -1.84 -14.24 12.13
CA ARG A 30 -1.33 -13.15 11.30
C ARG A 30 -2.03 -13.07 9.95
N VAL A 31 -2.32 -11.84 9.52
CA VAL A 31 -2.68 -11.54 8.13
C VAL A 31 -1.39 -11.23 7.38
N THR A 32 -1.05 -12.03 6.37
CA THR A 32 0.17 -11.82 5.59
C THR A 32 -0.12 -11.02 4.33
N ALA A 33 0.75 -10.07 4.02
CA ALA A 33 0.78 -9.37 2.75
C ALA A 33 2.18 -9.46 2.15
N ARG A 34 2.25 -9.63 0.82
CA ARG A 34 3.50 -9.65 0.08
C ARG A 34 3.58 -8.40 -0.79
N GLY A 35 4.65 -7.66 -0.59
CA GLY A 35 5.03 -6.46 -1.31
C GLY A 35 5.83 -6.77 -2.57
N ILE A 36 6.64 -5.80 -2.98
CA ILE A 36 7.57 -5.92 -4.12
C ILE A 36 8.86 -6.59 -3.63
N THR A 37 9.44 -6.07 -2.56
CA THR A 37 10.72 -6.53 -2.00
C THR A 37 10.54 -7.24 -0.65
N THR A 38 9.44 -6.96 0.06
CA THR A 38 9.23 -7.45 1.43
C THR A 38 7.89 -8.17 1.61
N ALA A 39 7.72 -8.86 2.73
CA ALA A 39 6.44 -9.37 3.19
C ALA A 39 6.23 -8.98 4.65
N ALA A 40 5.00 -8.67 5.02
CA ALA A 40 4.63 -8.26 6.38
C ALA A 40 3.54 -9.16 6.96
N GLY A 41 3.61 -9.42 8.26
CA GLY A 41 2.58 -10.08 9.05
C GLY A 41 1.90 -9.09 9.98
N PHE A 42 0.61 -8.86 9.78
CA PHE A 42 -0.17 -7.88 10.52
C PHE A 42 -1.10 -8.53 11.55
N HIS A 43 -1.29 -7.82 12.65
CA HIS A 43 -2.25 -8.15 13.68
C HIS A 43 -3.67 -7.88 13.18
N PRO A 44 -4.56 -8.89 13.08
CA PRO A 44 -5.86 -8.75 12.43
C PRO A 44 -6.77 -7.69 13.07
N GLY A 45 -6.73 -7.55 14.40
CA GLY A 45 -7.53 -6.56 15.12
C GLY A 45 -7.13 -5.10 14.82
N ARG A 46 -5.82 -4.81 14.76
CA ARG A 46 -5.31 -3.45 14.49
C ARG A 46 -5.46 -3.09 13.02
N LEU A 47 -5.22 -4.07 12.14
CA LEU A 47 -5.50 -3.94 10.72
C LEU A 47 -6.98 -3.63 10.44
N LYS A 48 -7.92 -4.30 11.14
CA LYS A 48 -9.35 -4.02 11.02
C LYS A 48 -9.70 -2.61 11.50
N LYS A 49 -9.11 -2.17 12.63
CA LYS A 49 -9.32 -0.83 13.20
C LYS A 49 -8.92 0.28 12.22
N HIS A 50 -7.79 0.13 11.52
CA HIS A 50 -7.28 1.12 10.56
C HIS A 50 -7.78 0.92 9.13
N SER A 51 -8.67 -0.04 8.86
CA SER A 51 -9.12 -0.39 7.50
C SER A 51 -9.74 0.78 6.73
N ALA A 52 -10.47 1.66 7.41
CA ALA A 52 -11.05 2.87 6.80
C ALA A 52 -9.95 3.88 6.42
N GLU A 53 -9.04 4.18 7.34
CA GLU A 53 -7.92 5.10 7.09
C GLU A 53 -7.00 4.59 5.96
N ILE A 54 -6.78 3.27 5.88
CA ILE A 54 -6.04 2.65 4.78
C ILE A 54 -6.77 2.88 3.45
N ALA A 55 -8.10 2.73 3.42
CA ALA A 55 -8.89 2.99 2.23
C ALA A 55 -8.81 4.45 1.79
N GLU A 56 -8.86 5.39 2.75
CA GLU A 56 -8.73 6.82 2.51
C GLU A 56 -7.35 7.19 1.98
N MET A 57 -6.28 6.66 2.56
CA MET A 57 -4.91 6.88 2.07
C MET A 57 -4.73 6.34 0.64
N LEU A 58 -5.24 5.14 0.34
CA LEU A 58 -5.25 4.60 -1.02
C LEU A 58 -6.16 5.42 -1.97
N ALA A 59 -7.08 6.22 -1.43
CA ALA A 59 -7.92 7.13 -2.20
C ALA A 59 -7.29 8.45 -2.61
N GLU A 60 -6.14 8.75 -2.03
CA GLU A 60 -5.32 9.87 -2.41
C GLU A 60 -4.30 9.51 -3.49
N LEU A 61 -4.12 8.22 -3.83
CA LEU A 61 -3.28 7.84 -4.97
C LEU A 61 -3.90 8.29 -6.31
N PRO A 62 -3.08 8.50 -7.36
CA PRO A 62 -3.55 8.88 -8.69
C PRO A 62 -4.65 7.96 -9.23
N ASP A 63 -5.57 8.54 -10.00
CA ASP A 63 -6.74 7.82 -10.53
C ASP A 63 -6.39 6.59 -11.37
N GLY A 64 -5.20 6.56 -11.98
CA GLY A 64 -4.68 5.41 -12.73
C GLY A 64 -4.61 4.11 -11.93
N PHE A 65 -4.47 4.19 -10.59
CA PHE A 65 -4.48 3.01 -9.73
C PHE A 65 -5.88 2.37 -9.60
N ARG A 66 -6.96 3.09 -9.90
CA ARG A 66 -8.36 2.64 -9.75
C ARG A 66 -9.09 2.46 -11.07
N ASN A 67 -8.82 3.35 -12.03
CA ASN A 67 -9.58 3.46 -13.28
C ASN A 67 -8.98 2.59 -14.40
N SER A 68 -8.02 1.72 -14.08
CA SER A 68 -7.35 0.83 -15.03
C SER A 68 -7.40 -0.62 -14.55
N PRO A 69 -7.80 -1.59 -15.40
CA PRO A 69 -7.73 -3.03 -15.07
C PRO A 69 -6.32 -3.49 -14.67
N THR A 70 -5.29 -2.83 -15.21
CA THR A 70 -3.88 -3.11 -14.93
C THR A 70 -3.29 -2.19 -13.88
N GLY A 71 -4.05 -1.23 -13.37
CA GLY A 71 -3.57 -0.21 -12.44
C GLY A 71 -2.50 0.69 -13.04
N ALA A 72 -1.66 1.23 -12.18
CA ALA A 72 -0.54 2.12 -12.52
C ALA A 72 0.79 1.55 -11.99
N SER A 73 1.92 2.07 -12.50
CA SER A 73 3.24 1.64 -12.05
C SER A 73 3.42 1.95 -10.57
N PHE A 74 4.08 1.07 -9.81
CA PHE A 74 4.45 1.37 -8.43
C PHE A 74 5.22 2.69 -8.29
N LEU A 75 6.06 3.05 -9.28
CA LEU A 75 6.82 4.31 -9.26
C LEU A 75 5.93 5.56 -9.26
N GLU A 76 4.72 5.48 -9.81
CA GLU A 76 3.77 6.61 -9.83
C GLU A 76 3.15 6.87 -8.44
N ALA A 77 3.26 5.92 -7.52
CA ALA A 77 2.64 6.03 -6.21
C ALA A 77 3.36 7.00 -5.26
N CYS A 78 4.45 7.67 -5.68
CA CYS A 78 5.06 8.76 -4.91
C CYS A 78 4.25 10.06 -4.97
N MET A 79 3.37 10.18 -5.97
CA MET A 79 2.45 11.30 -6.18
C MET A 79 1.08 10.98 -5.56
N ASP A 80 0.37 12.02 -5.15
CA ASP A 80 -1.06 11.98 -4.86
C ASP A 80 -1.89 12.39 -6.09
N LYS A 81 -3.20 12.18 -6.06
CA LYS A 81 -4.14 12.56 -7.13
C LYS A 81 -4.24 14.06 -7.40
N HIS A 82 -3.68 14.88 -6.50
CA HIS A 82 -3.63 16.32 -6.61
C HIS A 82 -2.31 16.80 -7.25
N GLY A 83 -1.42 15.87 -7.62
CA GLY A 83 -0.13 16.17 -8.24
C GLY A 83 0.95 16.56 -7.24
N ASN A 84 0.75 16.33 -5.93
CA ASN A 84 1.79 16.56 -4.93
C ASN A 84 2.58 15.28 -4.68
N GLN A 85 3.90 15.41 -4.51
CA GLN A 85 4.71 14.30 -4.04
C GLN A 85 4.52 14.13 -2.53
N TRP A 86 3.78 13.10 -2.12
CA TRP A 86 3.56 12.84 -0.69
C TRP A 86 4.72 12.09 -0.05
N THR A 87 5.58 11.41 -0.83
CA THR A 87 6.80 10.79 -0.32
C THR A 87 7.90 10.66 -1.39
N GLY A 88 9.17 10.67 -0.97
CA GLY A 88 10.31 10.30 -1.81
C GLY A 88 10.85 8.89 -1.52
N LEU A 89 10.21 8.12 -0.64
CA LEU A 89 10.72 6.84 -0.16
C LEU A 89 9.91 5.67 -0.71
N HIS A 90 10.53 4.84 -1.54
CA HIS A 90 9.91 3.61 -2.05
C HIS A 90 9.44 2.68 -0.92
N GLN A 91 10.20 2.61 0.17
CA GLN A 91 9.80 1.84 1.36
C GLN A 91 8.43 2.30 1.88
N ARG A 92 8.16 3.60 1.88
CA ARG A 92 6.89 4.14 2.39
C ARG A 92 5.73 3.82 1.46
N MET A 93 5.96 3.90 0.15
CA MET A 93 4.98 3.46 -0.86
C MET A 93 4.68 1.95 -0.70
N GLU A 94 5.71 1.12 -0.50
CA GLU A 94 5.54 -0.32 -0.31
C GLU A 94 4.75 -0.63 0.97
N GLN A 95 4.99 0.08 2.06
CA GLN A 95 4.21 -0.05 3.29
C GLN A 95 2.71 0.25 3.07
N LEU A 96 2.37 1.30 2.31
CA LEU A 96 0.98 1.61 1.96
C LEU A 96 0.34 0.47 1.17
N PHE A 97 1.03 -0.09 0.17
CA PHE A 97 0.50 -1.21 -0.60
C PHE A 97 0.43 -2.51 0.22
N LEU A 98 1.36 -2.77 1.13
CA LEU A 98 1.27 -3.91 2.06
C LEU A 98 0.01 -3.82 2.94
N LEU A 99 -0.31 -2.63 3.46
CA LEU A 99 -1.55 -2.39 4.20
C LEU A 99 -2.78 -2.60 3.30
N GLY A 100 -2.74 -2.08 2.07
CA GLY A 100 -3.80 -2.28 1.08
C GLY A 100 -4.03 -3.75 0.72
N VAL A 101 -2.96 -4.51 0.49
CA VAL A 101 -3.03 -5.95 0.20
C VAL A 101 -3.57 -6.72 1.40
N ALA A 102 -3.08 -6.42 2.60
CA ALA A 102 -3.55 -7.06 3.84
C ALA A 102 -5.04 -6.82 4.10
N THR A 103 -5.52 -5.61 3.79
CA THR A 103 -6.94 -5.23 3.91
C THR A 103 -7.79 -5.62 2.69
N LYS A 104 -7.19 -6.24 1.66
CA LYS A 104 -7.83 -6.59 0.38
C LYS A 104 -8.37 -5.37 -0.39
N LYS A 105 -7.81 -4.19 -0.15
CA LYS A 105 -8.11 -2.91 -0.82
C LYS A 105 -7.10 -2.56 -1.90
N ALA A 106 -6.03 -3.33 -2.04
CA ALA A 106 -5.09 -3.21 -3.16
C ALA A 106 -4.57 -4.59 -3.59
N LYS A 107 -4.05 -4.65 -4.81
CA LYS A 107 -3.29 -5.78 -5.35
C LYS A 107 -2.03 -5.25 -6.01
N ILE A 108 -0.90 -5.84 -5.66
CA ILE A 108 0.32 -5.70 -6.46
C ILE A 108 0.23 -6.78 -7.54
N LEU A 109 0.08 -6.36 -8.78
CA LEU A 109 0.09 -7.26 -9.91
C LEU A 109 1.53 -7.70 -10.09
N LYS A 110 1.83 -8.93 -9.66
CA LYS A 110 3.04 -9.59 -10.12
C LYS A 110 2.98 -9.53 -11.64
N ALA A 111 3.98 -8.91 -12.26
CA ALA A 111 4.23 -9.10 -13.68
C ALA A 111 4.04 -10.59 -13.97
N GLN A 112 3.46 -10.98 -15.11
CA GLN A 112 3.51 -12.36 -15.54
C GLN A 112 5.00 -12.77 -15.65
N ALA A 113 5.54 -13.31 -14.55
CA ALA A 113 6.80 -12.84 -13.93
C ALA A 113 8.09 -13.32 -14.58
N LEU A 114 8.03 -13.90 -15.77
CA LEU A 114 9.25 -14.34 -16.45
C LEU A 114 9.65 -13.40 -17.60
N ARG A 115 8.69 -12.82 -18.32
CA ARG A 115 8.99 -12.03 -19.53
C ARG A 115 9.34 -10.55 -19.27
N ARG A 116 8.79 -9.99 -18.19
CA ARG A 116 8.92 -8.56 -17.79
C ARG A 116 9.95 -8.30 -16.69
N PHE A 117 10.50 -9.35 -16.11
CA PHE A 117 11.59 -9.25 -15.13
C PHE A 117 12.95 -9.17 -15.83
N LEU A 118 13.07 -9.79 -17.01
CA LEU A 118 14.27 -9.74 -17.86
C LEU A 118 14.56 -8.35 -18.44
N ASN A 119 13.60 -7.41 -18.43
CA ASN A 119 13.76 -6.06 -18.96
C ASN A 119 13.62 -4.95 -17.88
N GLY A 120 13.69 -5.29 -16.59
CA GLY A 120 13.74 -4.30 -15.50
C GLY A 120 12.44 -3.50 -15.29
N SER A 121 11.29 -4.01 -15.73
CA SER A 121 10.02 -3.28 -15.56
C SER A 121 9.47 -3.35 -14.13
N MET A 122 8.97 -2.22 -13.62
CA MET A 122 8.37 -2.12 -12.28
C MET A 122 6.97 -2.80 -12.25
N PRO A 123 6.58 -3.49 -11.16
CA PRO A 123 5.24 -4.02 -11.01
C PRO A 123 4.17 -2.91 -11.02
N ASN A 124 3.01 -3.24 -11.57
CA ASN A 124 1.83 -2.39 -11.45
C ASN A 124 1.07 -2.71 -10.16
N CYS A 125 0.40 -1.70 -9.61
CA CYS A 125 -0.48 -1.83 -8.46
C CYS A 125 -1.88 -1.35 -8.80
N VAL A 126 -2.89 -2.02 -8.26
CA VAL A 126 -4.31 -1.71 -8.42
C VAL A 126 -4.92 -1.45 -7.05
N VAL A 127 -5.64 -0.36 -6.89
CA VAL A 127 -6.50 -0.08 -5.73
C VAL A 127 -7.90 -0.61 -6.04
N ILE A 128 -8.41 -1.46 -5.16
CA ILE A 128 -9.70 -2.13 -5.31
C ILE A 128 -10.74 -1.32 -4.54
N GLY A 129 -11.69 -0.75 -5.28
CA GLY A 129 -12.84 -0.05 -4.69
C GLY A 129 -13.78 -1.03 -4.00
N LYS A 130 -13.89 -0.90 -2.68
CA LYS A 130 -15.11 -1.15 -1.91
C LYS A 130 -15.19 -0.10 -0.82
#